data_AF-A0A380QME8-F1
#
_entry.id   AF-A0A380QME8-F1
#
_cell.length_a   1.000
_cell.length_b   1.000
_cell.length_c   1.000
_cell.angle_alpha   90.00
_cell.angle_beta   90.00
_cell.angle_gamma   90.00
#
_symmetry.space_group_name_H-M   'P 1'
#
loop_
_entity.id
_entity.type
_entity.pdbx_description
1 polymer ?
#
loop_
_entity_poly.entity_id
_entity_poly.type
_entity_poly.pdbx_seq_one_letter_code
_entity_poly.pdbx_strand_id
1 'polypeptide(L)'
;MTKLVNGINYLQEINYSVTCNNAPSNSMRMQIEGDSAGFTTKALKTTNVNLGVEILINGNNQSGWFNFTYPSMPKLEAVPIKRSGSTLTTGPFMGIATLIVEYR
;
A
#
# COMPACT_ATOMS: atom_id res chain seq x y z
N MET A 1 -22.98 6.35 -10.27
CA MET A 1 -21.54 6.44 -9.93
C MET A 1 -21.36 6.03 -8.48
N THR A 2 -20.46 5.10 -8.16
CA THR A 2 -20.27 4.64 -6.76
C THR A 2 -19.52 5.66 -5.92
N LYS A 3 -19.96 5.84 -4.67
CA LYS A 3 -19.29 6.65 -3.63
C LYS A 3 -18.52 5.80 -2.60
N LEU A 4 -18.59 4.47 -2.73
CA LEU A 4 -18.02 3.56 -1.75
C LEU A 4 -16.51 3.35 -1.94
N VAL A 5 -16.00 3.49 -3.16
CA VAL A 5 -14.56 3.38 -3.44
C VAL A 5 -13.89 4.73 -3.17
N ASN A 6 -13.50 4.95 -1.92
CA ASN A 6 -13.17 6.26 -1.37
C ASN A 6 -11.96 6.28 -0.42
N GLY A 7 -11.21 5.18 -0.30
CA GLY A 7 -10.08 5.09 0.63
C GLY A 7 -10.47 4.77 2.07
N ILE A 8 -11.73 4.41 2.33
CA ILE A 8 -12.22 4.00 3.67
C ILE A 8 -12.88 2.63 3.61
N ASN A 9 -13.81 2.43 2.67
CA ASN A 9 -14.49 1.13 2.55
C ASN A 9 -13.58 0.09 1.90
N TYR A 10 -13.89 -1.19 2.15
CA TYR A 10 -13.18 -2.33 1.58
C TYR A 10 -11.71 -2.41 2.00
N LEU A 11 -11.37 -1.84 3.16
CA LEU A 11 -10.06 -1.99 3.76
C LEU A 11 -9.76 -3.48 3.98
N GLN A 12 -8.59 -3.92 3.55
CA GLN A 12 -8.09 -5.27 3.74
C GLN A 12 -6.72 -5.25 4.39
N GLU A 13 -6.55 -6.11 5.40
CA GLU A 13 -5.25 -6.32 6.02
C GLU A 13 -4.35 -7.15 5.11
N ILE A 14 -3.09 -6.74 4.98
CA ILE A 14 -2.06 -7.45 4.24
C ILE A 14 -1.31 -8.32 5.23
N ASN A 15 -1.58 -9.62 5.20
CA ASN A 15 -0.84 -10.59 6.01
C ASN A 15 0.55 -10.81 5.42
N TYR A 16 1.59 -10.43 6.14
CA TYR A 16 2.98 -10.59 5.72
C TYR A 16 3.85 -11.00 6.90
N SER A 17 5.01 -11.59 6.60
CA SER A 17 6.02 -11.91 7.60
C SER A 17 7.39 -11.62 7.04
N VAL A 18 8.28 -11.16 7.91
CA VAL A 18 9.69 -10.90 7.60
C VAL A 18 10.51 -11.71 8.59
N THR A 19 11.54 -12.40 8.10
CA THR A 19 12.47 -13.14 8.95
C THR A 19 13.87 -12.62 8.71
N CYS A 20 14.42 -11.96 9.72
CA CYS A 20 15.77 -11.42 9.69
C CYS A 20 16.68 -12.28 10.58
N ASN A 21 17.46 -13.15 9.95
CA ASN A 21 18.45 -13.98 10.65
C ASN A 21 19.77 -13.23 10.81
N ASN A 22 20.40 -13.30 11.98
CA ASN A 22 21.71 -12.68 12.27
C ASN A 22 21.75 -11.17 11.98
N ALA A 23 20.65 -10.47 12.26
CA ALA A 23 20.55 -9.03 12.12
C ALA A 23 21.62 -8.32 12.96
N PRO A 24 22.47 -7.44 12.37
CA PRO A 24 23.42 -6.65 13.16
C PRO A 24 22.72 -5.57 14.01
N SER A 25 21.45 -5.28 13.69
CA SER A 25 20.62 -4.28 14.36
C SER A 25 19.14 -4.64 14.23
N ASN A 26 18.35 -4.30 15.26
CA ASN A 26 16.88 -4.38 15.20
C ASN A 26 16.25 -3.11 14.60
N SER A 27 17.05 -2.07 14.34
CA SER A 27 16.58 -0.88 13.61
C SER A 27 16.45 -1.22 12.13
N MET A 28 15.22 -1.24 11.64
CA MET A 28 14.91 -1.53 10.25
C MET A 28 14.12 -0.39 9.63
N ARG A 29 14.08 -0.39 8.30
CA ARG A 29 13.17 0.45 7.53
C ARG A 29 12.55 -0.36 6.41
N MET A 30 11.36 0.05 6.00
CA MET A 30 10.64 -0.57 4.90
C MET A 30 10.05 0.49 3.97
N GLN A 31 9.85 0.11 2.72
CA GLN A 31 9.18 0.94 1.73
C GLN A 31 8.35 0.05 0.81
N ILE A 32 7.22 0.59 0.35
CA ILE A 32 6.43 -0.01 -0.73
C ILE A 32 6.80 0.70 -2.03
N GLU A 33 7.30 -0.06 -3.00
CA GLU A 33 7.64 0.44 -4.34
C GLU A 33 6.64 -0.08 -5.37
N GLY A 34 6.10 0.82 -6.18
CA GLY A 34 5.23 0.48 -7.30
C GLY A 34 4.82 1.73 -8.07
N ASP A 35 4.29 1.53 -9.27
CA ASP A 35 3.81 2.62 -10.10
C ASP A 35 2.65 3.35 -9.42
N SER A 36 2.71 4.67 -9.37
CA SER A 36 1.59 5.47 -8.90
C SER A 36 0.42 5.45 -9.89
N ALA A 37 -0.80 5.52 -9.37
CA ALA A 37 -1.98 5.72 -10.19
C ALA A 37 -1.87 7.07 -10.95
N GLY A 38 -2.19 7.11 -12.24
CA GLY A 38 -2.01 8.33 -13.05
C GLY A 38 -2.81 9.56 -12.59
N PHE A 39 -3.68 9.42 -11.59
CA PHE A 39 -4.46 10.49 -10.99
C PHE A 39 -4.07 10.84 -9.55
N THR A 40 -3.13 10.12 -8.93
CA THR A 40 -2.59 10.44 -7.60
C THR A 40 -1.27 9.73 -7.32
N THR A 41 -0.37 10.35 -6.57
CA THR A 41 0.86 9.71 -6.08
C THR A 41 0.65 8.85 -4.83
N LYS A 42 -0.55 8.91 -4.22
CA LYS A 42 -0.86 8.25 -2.94
C LYS A 42 -1.31 6.79 -3.06
N ALA A 43 -1.56 6.32 -4.27
CA ALA A 43 -2.07 4.98 -4.51
C ALA A 43 -1.33 4.32 -5.67
N LEU A 44 -1.23 2.99 -5.58
CA LEU A 44 -0.69 2.12 -6.60
C LEU A 44 -1.62 2.06 -7.81
N LYS A 45 -1.01 2.06 -8.99
CA LYS A 45 -1.66 1.84 -10.27
C LYS A 45 -2.28 0.45 -10.29
N THR A 46 -3.49 0.39 -10.87
CA THR A 46 -4.11 -0.87 -11.23
C THR A 46 -4.34 -0.94 -12.74
N THR A 47 -4.73 -2.11 -13.23
CA THR A 47 -5.18 -2.29 -14.63
C THR A 47 -6.43 -1.46 -14.96
N ASN A 48 -7.17 -0.98 -13.96
CA ASN A 48 -8.23 0.00 -14.14
C ASN A 48 -7.68 1.41 -13.89
N VAL A 49 -7.57 2.21 -14.95
CA VAL A 49 -6.95 3.56 -14.90
C VAL A 49 -7.64 4.57 -13.98
N ASN A 50 -8.88 4.30 -13.57
CA ASN A 50 -9.65 5.14 -12.65
C ASN A 50 -9.68 4.59 -11.21
N LEU A 51 -8.98 3.47 -10.96
CA LEU A 51 -8.87 2.79 -9.67
C LEU A 51 -7.42 2.72 -9.23
N GLY A 52 -7.16 3.14 -8.00
CA GLY A 52 -5.88 2.97 -7.33
C GLY A 52 -6.06 2.17 -6.03
N VAL A 53 -4.99 1.55 -5.56
CA VAL A 53 -4.95 0.90 -4.23
C VAL A 53 -3.94 1.64 -3.36
N GLU A 54 -4.43 2.23 -2.29
CA GLU A 54 -3.62 2.91 -1.29
C GLU A 54 -3.14 1.89 -0.25
N ILE A 55 -1.85 1.94 0.09
CA ILE A 55 -1.26 1.11 1.15
C ILE A 55 -1.04 1.98 2.37
N LEU A 56 -1.61 1.55 3.49
CA LEU A 56 -1.53 2.22 4.77
C LEU A 56 -0.52 1.47 5.65
N ILE A 57 0.36 2.22 6.31
CA ILE A 57 1.28 1.72 7.34
C ILE A 57 0.77 2.23 8.68
N ASN A 58 0.38 1.32 9.57
CA ASN A 58 -0.27 1.63 10.85
C ASN A 58 -1.47 2.60 10.66
N GLY A 59 -2.33 2.31 9.68
CA GLY A 59 -3.52 3.10 9.37
C GLY A 59 -3.29 4.44 8.67
N ASN A 60 -2.05 4.79 8.33
CA ASN A 60 -1.71 6.06 7.68
C ASN A 60 -1.11 5.86 6.29
N ASN A 61 -1.46 6.74 5.34
CA ASN A 61 -0.73 6.84 4.08
C ASN A 61 0.69 7.33 4.38
N GLN A 62 1.68 6.52 4.04
CA GLN A 62 3.09 6.86 4.20
C GLN A 62 3.81 6.70 2.87
N SER A 63 4.60 7.71 2.50
CA SER A 63 5.42 7.68 1.29
C SER A 63 6.89 7.49 1.66
N GLY A 64 7.60 6.67 0.89
CA GLY A 64 9.03 6.43 1.08
C GLY A 64 9.32 5.48 2.25
N TRP A 65 10.48 5.69 2.90
CA TRP A 65 10.95 4.82 3.97
C TRP A 65 10.21 5.05 5.29
N PHE A 66 9.69 3.95 5.84
CA PHE A 66 9.11 3.88 7.18
C PHE A 66 10.05 3.11 8.12
N ASN A 67 10.48 3.75 9.20
CA ASN A 67 11.36 3.13 10.19
C ASN A 67 10.56 2.33 11.23
N PHE A 68 11.06 1.15 11.60
CA PHE A 68 10.46 0.31 12.64
C PHE A 68 11.54 -0.48 13.40
N THR A 69 11.15 -1.08 14.53
CA THR A 69 12.05 -1.88 15.37
C THR A 69 11.59 -3.33 15.37
N TYR A 70 12.39 -4.23 14.80
CA TYR A 70 12.11 -5.66 14.77
C TYR A 70 12.19 -6.29 16.18
N PRO A 71 11.31 -7.25 16.56
CA PRO A 71 10.29 -7.92 15.74
C PRO A 71 8.92 -7.22 15.70
N SER A 72 8.81 -5.97 16.18
CA SER A 72 7.54 -5.22 16.11
C SER A 72 7.26 -4.76 14.68
N MET A 73 6.55 -5.59 13.93
CA MET A 73 6.20 -5.34 12.54
C MET A 73 5.04 -4.33 12.44
N PRO A 74 5.11 -3.33 11.55
CA PRO A 74 3.99 -2.41 11.35
C PRO A 74 2.82 -3.12 10.66
N LYS A 75 1.60 -2.64 10.92
CA LYS A 75 0.41 -3.13 10.22
C LYS A 75 0.39 -2.59 8.80
N LEU A 76 0.15 -3.46 7.82
CA LEU A 76 -0.07 -3.08 6.43
C LEU A 76 -1.52 -3.31 6.04
N GLU A 77 -2.15 -2.31 5.45
CA GLU A 77 -3.55 -2.37 5.00
C GLU A 77 -3.66 -1.80 3.59
N ALA A 78 -4.55 -2.36 2.78
CA ALA A 78 -4.87 -1.90 1.44
C ALA A 78 -6.28 -1.35 1.39
N VAL A 79 -6.47 -0.20 0.74
CA VAL A 79 -7.80 0.38 0.53
C VAL A 79 -7.96 0.96 -0.87
N PRO A 80 -9.07 0.69 -1.58
CA PRO A 80 -9.24 1.17 -2.94
C PRO A 80 -9.74 2.62 -2.98
N ILE A 81 -9.17 3.41 -3.88
CA ILE A 81 -9.58 4.79 -4.16
C ILE A 81 -9.95 4.95 -5.63
N LYS A 82 -10.94 5.80 -5.91
CA LYS A 82 -11.40 6.08 -7.26
C LYS A 82 -11.01 7.50 -7.69
N ARG A 83 -10.66 7.67 -8.95
CA ARG A 83 -10.50 9.00 -9.56
C ARG A 83 -11.80 9.82 -9.43
N SER A 84 -11.71 11.04 -8.92
CA SER A 84 -12.87 11.93 -8.77
C SER A 84 -13.54 12.19 -10.12
N GLY A 85 -14.87 12.27 -10.13
CA GLY A 85 -15.67 12.48 -11.34
C GLY A 85 -15.68 11.33 -12.37
N SER A 86 -14.89 10.27 -12.18
CA SER A 86 -14.81 9.14 -13.11
C SER A 86 -15.84 8.04 -12.83
N THR A 87 -16.09 7.20 -13.83
CA THR A 87 -16.81 5.92 -13.66
C THR A 87 -15.80 4.78 -13.68
N LEU A 88 -15.94 3.84 -12.73
CA LEU A 88 -15.15 2.61 -12.72
C LEU A 88 -15.73 1.63 -13.73
N THR A 89 -14.87 1.10 -14.60
CA THR A 89 -15.20 -0.09 -15.39
C THR A 89 -15.35 -1.28 -14.44
N THR A 90 -16.42 -2.05 -14.60
CA THR A 90 -16.66 -3.28 -13.84
C THR A 90 -15.79 -4.42 -14.37
N GLY A 91 -15.39 -5.33 -13.49
CA GLY A 91 -14.55 -6.47 -13.84
C GLY A 91 -13.34 -6.61 -12.90
N PRO A 92 -12.53 -7.66 -13.10
CA PRO A 92 -11.31 -7.86 -12.32
C PRO A 92 -10.29 -6.75 -12.62
N PHE A 93 -9.49 -6.43 -11.62
CA PHE A 93 -8.34 -5.53 -11.75
C PHE A 93 -7.13 -6.12 -11.02
N MET A 94 -5.94 -5.65 -11.37
CA MET A 94 -4.68 -6.06 -10.76
C MET A 94 -3.78 -4.85 -10.54
N GLY A 95 -3.07 -4.81 -9.41
CA GLY A 95 -1.98 -3.88 -9.13
C GLY A 95 -0.81 -4.66 -8.54
N ILE A 96 0.42 -4.19 -8.75
CA ILE A 96 1.63 -4.85 -8.28
C ILE A 96 2.48 -3.81 -7.56
N ALA A 97 3.03 -4.20 -6.41
CA ALA A 97 4.03 -3.45 -5.68
C ALA A 97 4.99 -4.41 -4.98
N THR A 98 6.18 -3.91 -4.66
CA THR A 98 7.25 -4.61 -3.97
C THR A 98 7.39 -4.03 -2.57
N LEU A 99 7.36 -4.88 -1.56
CA LEU A 99 7.76 -4.51 -0.20
C LEU A 99 9.27 -4.70 -0.08
N ILE A 100 10.00 -3.62 0.16
CA ILE A 100 11.43 -3.62 0.44
C ILE A 100 11.62 -3.43 1.94
N VAL A 101 12.49 -4.24 2.54
CA VAL A 101 12.87 -4.15 3.95
C VAL A 101 14.39 -4.21 4.04
N GLU A 102 14.99 -3.29 4.80
CA GLU A 102 16.42 -3.26 5.02
C GLU A 102 16.79 -2.79 6.43
N TYR A 103 18.03 -3.08 6.82
CA TYR A 103 18.62 -2.53 8.03
C TYR A 103 18.86 -1.03 7.85
N ARG A 104 18.70 -0.29 8.94
CA ARG A 104 19.04 1.13 8.99
C ARG A 104 20.44 1.33 9.57
#